data_AF-A0A0D7NDU0-F1
#
_entry.id   AF-A0A0D7NDU0-F1
#
_cell.length_a   1.000
_cell.length_b   1.000
_cell.length_c   1.000
_cell.angle_alpha   90.00
_cell.angle_beta   90.00
_cell.angle_gamma   90.00
#
_symmetry.space_group_name_H-M   'P 1'
#
loop_
_entity.id
_entity.type
_entity.pdbx_description
1 polymer ?
#
loop_
_entity_poly.entity_id
_entity_poly.type
_entity_poly.pdbx_seq_one_letter_code
_entity_poly.pdbx_strand_id
1 'polypeptide(L)'
;MRLAIAVVAVGAFGIAIYDQYDRNTNFQRVEARIATVNEQCYLEKVERGVVAKTTFTSDPVRCEVAELLRRDHPKWQGYNVKHKIELRVTYVSPVDSAAHTSSLQLTFLPNGKPLRAGDAFPILASKTKVDETRI
;
A
#
# COMPACT_ATOMS: atom_id res chain seq x y z
N MET A 1 37.89 15.10 -3.67
CA MET A 1 36.45 15.45 -3.67
C MET A 1 35.67 15.02 -4.93
N ARG A 2 36.29 14.76 -6.09
CA ARG A 2 35.57 14.30 -7.31
C ARG A 2 35.24 12.80 -7.37
N LEU A 3 35.98 11.94 -6.66
CA LEU A 3 35.73 10.48 -6.66
C LEU A 3 34.54 10.05 -5.79
N ALA A 4 34.27 10.75 -4.68
CA ALA A 4 33.20 10.37 -3.76
C ALA A 4 31.80 10.54 -4.37
N ILE A 5 31.62 11.53 -5.27
CA ILE A 5 30.34 11.81 -5.92
C ILE A 5 30.01 10.76 -6.98
N ALA A 6 31.02 10.21 -7.66
CA ALA A 6 30.82 9.20 -8.71
C ALA A 6 30.32 7.85 -8.14
N VAL A 7 30.78 7.44 -6.96
CA VAL A 7 30.38 6.16 -6.34
C VAL A 7 28.92 6.22 -5.83
N VAL A 8 28.49 7.36 -5.31
CA VAL A 8 27.10 7.54 -4.81
C VAL A 8 26.10 7.58 -5.97
N ALA A 9 26.45 8.20 -7.10
CA ALA A 9 25.61 8.22 -8.28
C ALA A 9 25.43 6.81 -8.89
N VAL A 10 26.51 6.03 -9.04
CA VAL A 10 26.42 4.66 -9.57
C VAL A 10 25.61 3.74 -8.64
N GLY A 11 25.76 3.91 -7.32
CA GLY A 11 24.97 3.15 -6.33
C GLY A 11 23.47 3.44 -6.40
N ALA A 12 23.08 4.71 -6.51
CA ALA A 12 21.66 5.09 -6.57
C ALA A 12 20.99 4.69 -7.90
N PHE A 13 21.69 4.84 -9.02
CA PHE A 13 21.19 4.40 -10.33
C PHE A 13 21.08 2.86 -10.42
N GLY A 14 22.04 2.13 -9.83
CA GLY A 14 22.01 0.66 -9.81
C GLY A 14 20.79 0.09 -9.07
N ILE A 15 20.40 0.67 -7.94
CA ILE A 15 19.25 0.21 -7.15
C ILE A 15 17.94 0.44 -7.90
N ALA A 16 17.76 1.61 -8.54
CA ALA A 16 16.55 1.92 -9.29
C ALA A 16 16.37 1.01 -10.53
N ILE A 17 17.46 0.70 -11.23
CA ILE A 17 17.45 -0.22 -12.38
C ILE A 17 17.16 -1.65 -11.91
N TYR A 18 17.73 -2.08 -10.78
CA TYR A 18 17.49 -3.40 -10.22
C TYR A 18 16.04 -3.59 -9.75
N ASP A 19 15.45 -2.61 -9.06
CA ASP A 19 14.04 -2.69 -8.62
C ASP A 19 13.08 -2.76 -9.81
N GLN A 20 13.36 -2.02 -10.88
CA GLN A 20 12.54 -2.03 -12.08
C GLN A 20 12.72 -3.31 -12.91
N TYR A 21 13.94 -3.86 -12.94
CA TYR A 21 14.22 -5.17 -13.56
C TYR A 21 13.56 -6.31 -12.77
N ASP A 22 13.67 -6.32 -11.44
CA ASP A 22 13.03 -7.30 -10.54
C ASP A 22 11.51 -7.34 -10.74
N ARG A 23 10.85 -6.17 -10.77
CA ARG A 23 9.41 -6.07 -11.04
C ARG A 23 9.00 -6.64 -12.40
N ASN A 24 9.77 -6.40 -13.46
CA ASN A 24 9.41 -6.88 -14.81
C ASN A 24 9.79 -8.34 -15.06
N THR A 25 10.87 -8.83 -14.45
CA THR A 25 11.34 -10.20 -14.67
C THR A 25 10.74 -11.19 -13.70
N ASN A 26 10.67 -10.86 -12.42
CA ASN A 26 10.29 -11.80 -11.37
C ASN A 26 8.80 -11.74 -11.00
N PHE A 27 8.07 -10.70 -11.42
CA PHE A 27 6.64 -10.60 -11.17
C PHE A 27 5.84 -10.65 -12.47
N GLN A 28 4.63 -11.21 -12.37
CA GLN A 28 3.64 -11.27 -13.44
C GLN A 28 2.35 -10.62 -12.95
N ARG A 29 1.75 -9.78 -13.81
CA ARG A 29 0.41 -9.26 -13.53
C ARG A 29 -0.60 -10.39 -13.67
N VAL A 30 -1.35 -10.64 -12.61
CA VAL A 30 -2.46 -11.61 -12.56
C VAL A 30 -3.72 -10.92 -12.08
N GLU A 31 -4.87 -11.40 -12.55
CA GLU A 31 -6.17 -10.92 -12.07
C GLU A 31 -6.56 -11.71 -10.82
N ALA A 32 -6.59 -11.05 -9.67
CA ALA A 32 -7.07 -11.64 -8.43
C ALA A 32 -8.55 -11.32 -8.21
N ARG A 33 -9.23 -12.14 -7.42
CA ARG A 33 -10.60 -11.92 -6.97
C ARG A 33 -10.61 -11.52 -5.51
N ILE A 34 -11.28 -10.42 -5.18
CA ILE A 34 -11.40 -9.98 -3.80
C ILE A 34 -12.31 -10.95 -3.04
N ALA A 35 -11.78 -11.59 -2.00
CA ALA A 35 -12.56 -12.44 -1.09
C ALA A 35 -13.22 -11.59 -0.01
N THR A 36 -12.47 -10.68 0.63
CA THR A 36 -12.99 -9.79 1.67
C THR A 36 -12.35 -8.41 1.60
N VAL A 37 -13.12 -7.39 1.97
CA VAL A 37 -12.66 -6.01 2.11
C VAL A 37 -12.90 -5.57 3.54
N ASN A 38 -11.84 -5.13 4.22
CA ASN A 38 -11.93 -4.50 5.53
C ASN A 38 -11.41 -3.07 5.40
N GLU A 39 -12.33 -2.11 5.33
CA GLU A 39 -12.00 -0.70 5.23
C GLU A 39 -12.06 -0.06 6.62
N GLN A 40 -10.91 0.46 7.06
CA GLN A 40 -10.78 1.25 8.28
C GLN A 40 -10.12 2.58 7.95
N CYS A 41 -10.41 3.60 8.75
CA CYS A 41 -9.74 4.88 8.66
C CYS A 41 -9.21 5.31 10.03
N TYR A 42 -8.14 6.08 10.02
CA TYR A 42 -7.59 6.70 11.22
C TYR A 42 -7.26 8.17 10.93
N LEU A 43 -7.17 8.96 12.00
CA LEU A 43 -6.82 10.36 11.91
C LEU A 43 -5.33 10.52 12.10
N GLU A 44 -4.68 11.26 11.22
CA GLU A 44 -3.26 11.54 11.26
C GLU A 44 -2.99 13.05 11.24
N LYS A 45 -2.19 13.53 12.19
CA LYS A 45 -1.61 14.88 12.17
C LYS A 45 -0.11 14.78 12.14
N VAL A 46 0.49 15.47 11.18
CA VAL A 46 1.94 15.56 11.04
C VAL A 46 2.36 16.96 11.43
N GLU A 47 3.17 17.06 12.47
CA GLU A 47 3.79 18.31 12.88
C GLU A 47 5.27 18.28 12.46
N ARG A 48 5.64 19.21 11.58
CA ARG A 48 7.04 19.40 11.18
C ARG A 48 7.64 20.50 12.03
N GLY A 49 8.48 20.12 12.99
CA GLY A 49 9.37 21.03 13.68
C GLY A 49 10.63 21.31 12.85
N VAL A 50 11.48 22.20 13.36
CA VAL A 50 12.77 22.57 12.75
C VAL A 50 13.77 21.38 12.76
N VAL A 51 13.63 20.47 13.74
CA VAL A 51 14.58 19.37 13.98
C VAL A 51 13.96 17.98 13.72
N ALA A 52 12.66 17.79 13.97
CA ALA A 52 12.02 16.48 13.86
C ALA A 52 10.57 16.58 13.34
N LYS A 53 10.13 15.50 12.68
CA LYS A 53 8.75 15.28 12.26
C LYS A 53 8.05 14.40 13.29
N THR A 54 7.00 14.91 13.92
CA THR A 54 6.17 14.14 14.85
C THR A 54 4.87 13.77 14.16
N THR A 55 4.49 12.49 14.22
CA THR A 55 3.23 11.98 13.66
C THR A 55 2.33 11.53 14.80
N PHE A 56 1.14 12.11 14.88
CA PHE A 56 0.08 11.71 15.81
C PHE A 56 -0.98 10.92 15.05
N THR A 57 -1.35 9.76 15.57
CA THR A 57 -2.38 8.90 14.98
C THR A 57 -3.49 8.59 15.98
N SER A 58 -4.72 8.44 15.50
CA SER A 58 -5.82 7.85 16.27
C SER A 58 -5.88 6.34 16.09
N ASP A 59 -6.69 5.69 16.92
CA ASP A 59 -7.10 4.31 16.66
C ASP A 59 -7.91 4.21 15.35
N PRO A 60 -7.85 3.05 14.66
CA PRO A 60 -8.66 2.80 13.48
C PRO A 60 -10.15 2.71 13.85
N VAL A 61 -10.97 3.44 13.09
CA VAL A 61 -12.43 3.45 13.19
C VAL A 61 -13.04 3.29 11.80
N ARG A 62 -14.37 3.17 11.73
CA ARG A 62 -15.08 3.26 10.44
C ARG A 62 -14.81 4.62 9.79
N CYS A 63 -14.66 4.64 8.46
CA CYS A 63 -14.34 5.87 7.74
C CYS A 63 -15.38 6.98 7.91
N GLU A 64 -16.66 6.62 8.04
CA GLU A 64 -17.71 7.60 8.34
C GLU A 64 -17.49 8.26 9.72
N VAL A 65 -17.07 7.46 10.71
CA VAL A 65 -16.79 7.94 12.06
C VAL A 65 -15.53 8.80 12.10
N ALA A 66 -14.46 8.43 11.37
CA ALA A 66 -13.26 9.24 11.26
C ALA A 66 -13.56 10.64 10.68
N GLU A 67 -14.40 10.70 9.64
CA GLU A 67 -14.82 11.95 9.02
C GLU A 67 -15.73 12.80 9.93
N LEU A 68 -16.57 12.18 10.76
CA LEU A 68 -17.36 12.87 11.78
C LEU A 68 -16.45 13.41 12.89
N LEU A 69 -15.53 12.59 13.40
CA LEU A 69 -14.57 13.00 14.43
C LEU A 69 -13.73 14.20 13.98
N ARG A 70 -13.25 14.19 12.74
CA ARG A 70 -12.50 15.32 12.16
C ARG A 70 -13.31 16.60 12.08
N ARG A 71 -14.61 16.51 11.76
CA ARG A 71 -15.50 17.66 11.55
C ARG A 71 -16.02 18.24 12.86
N ASP A 72 -16.47 17.39 13.77
CA ASP A 72 -17.32 17.80 14.89
C ASP A 72 -16.57 17.88 16.22
N HIS A 73 -15.40 17.24 16.34
CA HIS A 73 -14.67 17.17 17.60
C HIS A 73 -13.43 18.07 17.62
N PRO A 74 -13.33 19.05 18.54
CA PRO A 74 -12.24 20.03 18.59
C PRO A 74 -10.83 19.42 18.62
N LYS A 75 -10.67 18.29 19.34
CA LYS A 75 -9.41 17.52 19.44
C LYS A 75 -8.81 17.15 18.07
N TRP A 76 -9.65 16.86 17.08
CA TRP A 76 -9.23 16.32 15.79
C TRP A 76 -9.16 17.39 14.69
N GLN A 77 -9.30 18.66 15.04
CA GLN A 77 -9.09 19.75 14.10
C GLN A 77 -7.64 19.76 13.58
N GLY A 78 -7.51 19.87 12.25
CA GLY A 78 -6.21 19.82 11.58
C GLY A 78 -5.62 18.41 11.40
N TYR A 79 -6.32 17.36 11.80
CA TYR A 79 -5.99 15.98 11.43
C TYR A 79 -6.55 15.66 10.05
N ASN A 80 -5.84 14.81 9.31
CA ASN A 80 -6.27 14.26 8.03
C ASN A 80 -6.82 12.85 8.23
N VAL A 81 -7.89 12.49 7.52
CA VAL A 81 -8.34 11.10 7.44
C VAL A 81 -7.38 10.32 6.54
N LYS A 82 -6.91 9.18 7.05
CA LYS A 82 -6.10 8.21 6.33
C LYS A 82 -6.87 6.90 6.22
N HIS A 83 -6.82 6.28 5.05
CA HIS A 83 -7.44 4.97 4.84
C HIS A 83 -6.42 3.86 5.16
N LYS A 84 -6.93 2.79 5.72
CA LYS A 84 -6.26 1.52 5.95
C LYS A 84 -7.23 0.43 5.49
N ILE A 85 -7.09 0.05 4.23
CA ILE A 85 -7.96 -0.93 3.58
C ILE A 85 -7.19 -2.23 3.47
N GLU A 86 -7.67 -3.27 4.13
CA GLU A 86 -7.12 -4.62 4.01
C GLU A 86 -8.00 -5.44 3.06
N LEU A 87 -7.38 -5.94 2.00
CA LEU A 87 -8.00 -6.81 1.01
C LEU A 87 -7.46 -8.22 1.20
N ARG A 88 -8.36 -9.20 1.33
CA ARG A 88 -8.00 -10.59 1.10
C ARG A 88 -8.36 -10.94 -0.32
N VAL A 89 -7.39 -11.40 -1.11
CA VAL A 89 -7.59 -11.72 -2.52
C VAL A 89 -7.20 -13.16 -2.82
N THR A 90 -7.91 -13.81 -3.74
CA THR A 90 -7.57 -15.11 -4.28
C THR A 90 -7.05 -14.95 -5.71
N TYR A 91 -5.91 -15.55 -6.03
CA TYR A 91 -5.27 -15.46 -7.33
C TYR A 91 -4.72 -16.82 -7.77
N VAL A 92 -4.51 -16.99 -9.07
CA VAL A 92 -3.80 -18.15 -9.61
C VAL A 92 -2.30 -17.81 -9.66
N SER A 93 -1.49 -18.59 -8.96
CA SER A 93 -0.04 -18.38 -8.92
C SER A 93 0.60 -18.82 -10.24
N PRO A 94 1.51 -18.02 -10.83
CA PRO A 94 2.24 -18.41 -12.03
C PRO A 94 3.29 -19.52 -11.77
N VAL A 95 3.59 -19.82 -10.50
CA VAL A 95 4.60 -20.83 -10.11
C VAL A 95 4.06 -22.25 -10.28
N ASP A 96 2.83 -22.50 -9.81
CA ASP A 96 2.22 -23.83 -9.71
C ASP A 96 0.85 -23.93 -10.39
N SER A 97 0.36 -22.82 -10.97
CA SER A 97 -0.98 -22.71 -11.57
C SER A 97 -2.12 -23.05 -10.61
N ALA A 98 -1.89 -22.97 -9.28
CA ALA A 98 -2.89 -23.22 -8.26
C ALA A 98 -3.47 -21.92 -7.67
N ALA A 99 -4.66 -22.02 -7.06
CA ALA A 99 -5.31 -20.89 -6.41
C ALA A 99 -4.73 -20.66 -5.01
N HIS A 100 -4.26 -19.44 -4.76
CA HIS A 100 -3.67 -18.99 -3.50
C HIS A 100 -4.37 -17.75 -2.98
N THR A 101 -4.20 -17.47 -1.69
CA THR A 101 -4.79 -16.30 -1.04
C THR A 101 -3.71 -15.38 -0.50
N SER A 102 -3.86 -14.07 -0.70
CA SER A 102 -2.96 -13.04 -0.18
C SER A 102 -3.73 -11.95 0.57
N SER A 103 -3.09 -11.33 1.56
CA SER A 103 -3.57 -10.11 2.22
C SER A 103 -2.79 -8.90 1.72
N LEU A 104 -3.51 -7.91 1.19
CA LEU A 104 -2.96 -6.69 0.59
C LEU A 104 -3.47 -5.48 1.37
N GLN A 105 -2.57 -4.56 1.70
CA GLN A 105 -2.94 -3.31 2.37
C GLN A 105 -2.86 -2.15 1.38
N LEU A 106 -3.98 -1.41 1.28
CA LEU A 106 -4.10 -0.18 0.51
C LEU A 106 -4.28 1.00 1.46
N THR A 107 -3.62 2.11 1.11
CA THR A 107 -3.73 3.39 1.81
C THR A 107 -4.72 4.35 1.16
N PHE A 108 -5.27 3.97 0.00
CA PHE A 108 -6.28 4.71 -0.74
C PHE A 108 -7.12 3.77 -1.62
N LEU A 109 -8.35 4.18 -1.94
CA LEU A 109 -9.20 3.46 -2.88
C LEU A 109 -8.70 3.70 -4.32
N PRO A 110 -8.47 2.65 -5.12
CA PRO A 110 -8.10 2.82 -6.51
C PRO A 110 -9.24 3.49 -7.28
N ASN A 111 -8.94 4.57 -7.99
CA ASN A 111 -9.90 5.37 -8.76
C ASN A 111 -11.08 5.94 -7.93
N GLY A 112 -10.94 6.02 -6.60
CA GLY A 112 -11.99 6.53 -5.70
C GLY A 112 -13.27 5.67 -5.65
N LYS A 113 -13.22 4.43 -6.16
CA LYS A 113 -14.37 3.52 -6.15
C LYS A 113 -14.29 2.56 -4.96
N PRO A 114 -15.42 2.27 -4.27
CA PRO A 114 -15.44 1.28 -3.22
C PRO A 114 -15.17 -0.11 -3.81
N LEU A 115 -14.25 -0.84 -3.18
CA LEU A 115 -13.94 -2.23 -3.54
C LEU A 115 -14.94 -3.17 -2.88
N ARG A 116 -15.35 -4.20 -3.59
CA ARG A 116 -16.31 -5.22 -3.11
C ARG A 116 -15.75 -6.62 -3.28
N ALA A 117 -16.23 -7.53 -2.43
CA ALA A 117 -15.98 -8.95 -2.64
C ALA A 117 -16.50 -9.39 -4.02
N GLY A 118 -15.71 -10.18 -4.73
CA GLY A 118 -15.95 -10.62 -6.11
C GLY A 118 -15.29 -9.75 -7.17
N ASP A 119 -14.91 -8.51 -6.86
CA ASP A 119 -14.29 -7.61 -7.83
C ASP A 119 -12.94 -8.18 -8.33
N ALA A 120 -12.66 -7.91 -9.60
CA ALA A 120 -11.36 -8.13 -10.20
C ALA A 120 -10.37 -7.09 -9.68
N PHE A 121 -9.25 -7.54 -9.13
CA PHE A 121 -8.19 -6.68 -8.64
C PHE A 121 -6.85 -7.11 -9.25
N PRO A 122 -6.21 -6.26 -10.07
CA PRO A 122 -4.92 -6.59 -10.66
C PRO A 122 -3.83 -6.58 -9.58
N ILE A 123 -3.07 -7.67 -9.48
CA ILE A 123 -1.93 -7.78 -8.57
C ILE A 123 -0.69 -8.25 -9.32
N LEU A 124 0.47 -8.03 -8.73
CA LEU A 124 1.74 -8.60 -9.19
C LEU A 124 2.05 -9.84 -8.34
N ALA A 125 2.02 -11.03 -8.95
CA ALA A 125 2.42 -12.27 -8.30
C ALA A 125 3.83 -12.66 -8.73
N SER A 126 4.64 -13.17 -7.80
CA SER A 126 5.99 -13.65 -8.12
C SER A 126 5.94 -14.90 -8.98
N LYS A 127 6.82 -14.97 -9.98
CA LYS A 127 7.02 -16.12 -10.88
C LYS A 127 7.82 -17.25 -10.25
N THR A 128 8.42 -17.02 -9.08
CA THR A 128 9.31 -17.99 -8.41
C THR A 128 8.87 -18.35 -6.99
N LYS A 129 8.15 -17.45 -6.31
CA LYS A 129 7.66 -17.66 -4.95
C LYS A 129 6.14 -17.56 -4.91
N VAL A 130 5.50 -18.63 -4.45
CA VAL A 130 4.04 -18.77 -4.47
C VAL A 130 3.34 -17.70 -3.64
N ASP A 131 3.87 -17.37 -2.46
CA ASP A 131 3.23 -16.47 -1.49
C ASP A 131 3.62 -14.99 -1.64
N GLU A 132 4.48 -14.65 -2.59
CA GLU A 132 4.95 -13.26 -2.76
C GLU A 132 4.08 -12.51 -3.77
N THR A 133 3.37 -11.50 -3.28
CA THR A 133 2.49 -10.63 -4.08
C THR A 133 2.73 -9.15 -3.76
N ARG A 134 2.48 -8.29 -4.76
CA ARG A 134 2.65 -6.82 -4.67
C ARG A 134 1.52 -6.09 -5.39
N ILE A 135 1.37 -4.80 -5.07
CA ILE A 135 0.41 -3.86 -5.67
C ILE A 135 1.17 -2.79 -6.45
#